data_AF-A0A1F6ZCV6-F1
#
_entry.id   AF-A0A1F6ZCV6-F1
#
_cell.length_a   1.000
_cell.length_b   1.000
_cell.length_c   1.000
_cell.angle_alpha   90.00
_cell.angle_beta   90.00
_cell.angle_gamma   90.00
#
_symmetry.space_group_name_H-M   'P 1'
#
loop_
_entity.id
_entity.type
_entity.pdbx_description
1 polymer ?
#
loop_
_entity_poly.entity_id
_entity_poly.type
_entity_poly.pdbx_seq_one_letter_code
_entity_poly.pdbx_strand_id
1 'polypeptide(L)'
;MIKMKMLDNKKEKNQRFLHCNFFPKNRRGDKILSIYWFAVLVIVAGGIFAMVYIFYGAPYDVRETEANLFINKVADCVSYAGRLNTNLISGGKFNQTFSSNFLGECHFIFGSSEWEEEQYYTEINFYKPEDSNNPVFSINAGNNKWGRYCPIQEKKEEEKLTKCVRKSFYSLDELNNQYIIKILAVVAKTKKNAKM
;
A
#
# COMPACT_ATOMS: atom_id res chain seq x y z
N MET A 1 81.98 -61.80 -5.27
CA MET A 1 81.53 -60.45 -5.66
C MET A 1 80.39 -60.02 -4.73
N ILE A 2 80.79 -59.24 -3.72
CA ILE A 2 80.10 -58.32 -2.81
C ILE A 2 78.62 -58.56 -2.45
N LYS A 3 78.48 -58.94 -1.18
CA LYS A 3 77.29 -59.03 -0.33
C LYS A 3 76.91 -57.62 0.15
N MET A 4 75.71 -57.15 -0.19
CA MET A 4 75.17 -55.89 0.33
C MET A 4 74.09 -56.22 1.36
N LYS A 5 74.37 -55.94 2.64
CA LYS A 5 73.33 -55.84 3.66
C LYS A 5 73.74 -54.82 4.71
N MET A 6 72.76 -53.95 4.97
CA MET A 6 72.50 -53.19 6.17
C MET A 6 73.53 -52.15 6.59
N LEU A 7 73.08 -50.90 6.67
CA LEU A 7 73.06 -50.22 7.96
C LEU A 7 71.82 -49.33 8.04
N ASP A 8 70.99 -49.64 9.04
CA ASP A 8 70.02 -48.76 9.67
C ASP A 8 70.59 -47.36 9.87
N ASN A 9 69.80 -46.33 9.56
CA ASN A 9 69.86 -45.10 10.35
C ASN A 9 68.49 -44.42 10.41
N LYS A 10 67.62 -45.01 11.25
CA LYS A 10 66.35 -44.44 11.69
C LYS A 10 66.57 -43.78 13.05
N LYS A 11 66.55 -42.44 13.07
CA LYS A 11 66.59 -41.46 14.18
C LYS A 11 67.88 -40.64 14.23
N GLU A 12 67.80 -39.39 13.77
CA GLU A 12 67.83 -38.23 14.67
C GLU A 12 67.55 -36.91 13.93
N LYS A 13 66.68 -36.09 14.53
CA LYS A 13 66.61 -34.61 14.43
C LYS A 13 66.27 -34.05 13.05
N ASN A 14 65.01 -34.03 12.62
CA ASN A 14 63.94 -33.17 13.15
C ASN A 14 64.34 -31.71 13.49
N GLN A 15 65.15 -31.04 12.66
CA GLN A 15 65.49 -29.61 12.85
C GLN A 15 65.66 -28.78 11.56
N ARG A 16 65.03 -29.12 10.43
CA ARG A 16 65.06 -28.24 9.23
C ARG A 16 63.75 -28.14 8.45
N PHE A 17 62.62 -28.36 9.11
CA PHE A 17 61.31 -27.99 8.57
C PHE A 17 60.69 -26.96 9.51
N LEU A 18 61.11 -25.71 9.34
CA LEU A 18 60.39 -24.48 9.65
C LEU A 18 61.39 -23.37 9.32
N HIS A 19 61.54 -23.13 8.01
CA HIS A 19 61.99 -21.83 7.56
C HIS A 19 60.89 -20.85 7.99
N CYS A 20 61.00 -20.35 9.24
CA CYS A 20 60.34 -19.15 9.63
C CYS A 20 60.81 -18.08 8.65
N ASN A 21 60.00 -17.78 7.64
CA ASN A 21 59.97 -16.45 7.05
C ASN A 21 59.41 -15.51 8.12
N PHE A 22 60.23 -15.31 9.15
CA PHE A 22 60.15 -14.25 10.13
C PHE A 22 60.57 -12.99 9.39
N PHE A 23 59.72 -12.55 8.45
CA PHE A 23 59.69 -11.13 8.14
C PHE A 23 59.44 -10.44 9.48
N PRO A 24 60.30 -9.51 9.93
CA PRO A 24 59.97 -8.70 11.08
C PRO A 24 58.67 -7.96 10.74
N LYS A 25 57.56 -8.46 11.28
CA LYS A 25 56.22 -7.91 11.08
C LYS A 25 56.24 -6.54 11.72
N ASN A 26 56.39 -5.50 10.90
CA ASN A 26 56.19 -4.12 11.29
C ASN A 26 54.73 -3.97 11.76
N ARG A 27 54.49 -4.19 13.06
CA ARG A 27 53.16 -4.11 13.74
C ARG A 27 52.45 -2.76 13.60
N ARG A 28 53.05 -1.80 12.89
CA ARG A 28 52.46 -0.49 12.56
C ARG A 28 51.62 -0.55 11.26
N GLY A 29 52.00 -1.38 10.29
CA GLY A 29 51.27 -1.52 9.01
C GLY A 29 49.92 -2.20 9.18
N ASP A 30 49.82 -3.22 10.04
CA ASP A 30 48.55 -3.92 10.32
C ASP A 30 47.50 -3.00 10.96
N LYS A 31 47.94 -2.05 11.80
CA LYS A 31 47.04 -1.09 12.46
C LYS A 31 46.43 -0.13 11.44
N ILE A 32 47.22 0.32 10.47
CA ILE A 32 46.76 1.20 9.39
C ILE A 32 45.79 0.44 8.49
N LEU A 33 46.11 -0.80 8.11
CA LEU A 33 45.23 -1.65 7.29
C LEU A 33 43.89 -1.94 7.97
N SER A 34 43.89 -2.21 9.28
CA SER A 34 42.66 -2.46 10.04
C SER A 34 41.73 -1.24 10.11
N ILE A 35 42.28 -0.02 10.12
CA ILE A 35 41.49 1.22 10.13
C ILE A 35 40.77 1.39 8.79
N TYR A 36 41.47 1.19 7.67
CA TYR A 36 40.85 1.28 6.34
C TYR A 36 39.76 0.23 6.15
N TRP A 37 40.00 -1.00 6.61
CA TRP A 37 39.00 -2.07 6.52
C TRP A 37 37.73 -1.74 7.33
N PHE A 38 37.90 -1.19 8.54
CA PHE A 38 36.77 -0.75 9.36
C PHE A 38 36.01 0.42 8.71
N ALA A 39 36.72 1.38 8.11
CA ALA A 39 36.10 2.50 7.40
C ALA A 39 35.21 2.03 6.23
N VAL A 40 35.67 1.04 5.45
CA VAL A 40 34.89 0.46 4.35
C VAL A 40 33.61 -0.19 4.89
N LEU A 41 33.69 -0.95 5.99
CA LEU A 41 32.51 -1.56 6.60
C LEU A 41 31.50 -0.53 7.09
N VAL A 42 31.96 0.56 7.71
CA VAL A 42 31.07 1.65 8.16
C VAL A 42 30.36 2.30 6.99
N ILE A 43 31.06 2.53 5.87
CA ILE A 43 30.45 3.10 4.65
C ILE A 43 29.40 2.15 4.08
N VAL A 44 29.71 0.85 3.95
CA VAL A 44 28.78 -0.15 3.42
C VAL A 44 27.56 -0.30 4.33
N ALA A 45 27.77 -0.43 5.66
CA ALA A 45 26.69 -0.52 6.62
C ALA A 45 25.82 0.75 6.65
N GLY A 46 26.44 1.93 6.58
CA GLY A 46 25.74 3.21 6.49
C GLY A 46 24.90 3.33 5.22
N GLY A 47 25.41 2.86 4.08
CA GLY A 47 24.67 2.82 2.81
C GLY A 47 23.44 1.91 2.88
N ILE A 48 23.59 0.70 3.44
CA ILE A 48 22.46 -0.22 3.64
C ILE A 48 21.44 0.40 4.60
N PHE A 49 21.89 0.95 5.72
CA PHE A 49 21.00 1.60 6.69
C PHE A 49 20.25 2.78 6.08
N ALA A 50 20.92 3.62 5.28
CA ALA A 50 20.27 4.76 4.61
C ALA A 50 19.20 4.30 3.61
N MET A 51 19.47 3.26 2.81
CA MET A 51 18.48 2.69 1.90
C MET A 51 17.27 2.15 2.67
N VAL A 52 17.49 1.32 3.69
CA VAL A 52 16.41 0.76 4.52
C VAL A 52 15.63 1.89 5.19
N TYR A 53 16.31 2.90 5.73
CA TYR A 53 15.66 4.03 6.37
C TYR A 53 14.78 4.83 5.40
N ILE A 54 15.21 5.05 4.16
CA ILE A 54 14.40 5.75 3.16
C ILE A 54 13.19 4.91 2.74
N PHE A 55 13.36 3.60 2.53
CA PHE A 55 12.29 2.73 2.09
C PHE A 55 11.24 2.42 3.18
N TYR A 56 11.66 2.29 4.44
CA TYR A 56 10.79 1.94 5.57
C TYR A 56 10.47 3.13 6.50
N GLY A 57 11.08 4.30 6.29
CA GLY A 57 10.96 5.45 7.19
C GLY A 57 9.69 6.27 7.01
N ALA A 58 9.06 6.24 5.83
CA ALA A 58 7.83 6.97 5.55
C ALA A 58 6.65 5.99 5.35
N PRO A 59 5.54 6.12 6.10
CA PRO A 59 4.34 5.32 5.85
C PRO A 59 3.74 5.72 4.50
N TYR A 60 3.44 4.73 3.64
CA TYR A 60 2.73 5.00 2.39
C TYR A 60 1.27 5.31 2.68
N ASP A 61 0.81 6.49 2.25
CA ASP A 61 -0.61 6.85 2.31
C ASP A 61 -1.39 6.16 1.19
N VAL A 62 -1.85 4.94 1.45
CA VAL A 62 -2.63 4.15 0.49
C VAL A 62 -4.09 4.60 0.41
N ARG A 63 -4.54 5.55 1.22
CA ARG A 63 -5.97 5.94 1.32
C ARG A 63 -6.50 6.54 0.04
N GLU A 64 -5.67 7.26 -0.70
CA GLU A 64 -6.09 7.82 -1.99
C GLU A 64 -6.32 6.71 -3.03
N THR A 65 -5.38 5.78 -3.15
CA THR A 65 -5.52 4.62 -4.03
C THR A 65 -6.71 3.75 -3.61
N GLU A 66 -6.89 3.57 -2.30
CA GLU A 66 -8.02 2.84 -1.74
C GLU A 66 -9.36 3.52 -2.02
N ALA A 67 -9.45 4.85 -1.85
CA ALA A 67 -10.65 5.61 -2.16
C ALA A 67 -10.97 5.57 -3.66
N ASN A 68 -9.95 5.63 -4.52
CA ASN A 68 -10.10 5.47 -5.97
C ASN A 68 -10.58 4.06 -6.37
N LEU A 69 -10.04 3.01 -5.75
CA LEU A 69 -10.51 1.64 -6.00
C LEU A 69 -11.95 1.46 -5.50
N PHE A 70 -12.24 2.00 -4.32
CA PHE A 70 -13.57 1.95 -3.72
C PHE A 70 -14.61 2.66 -4.59
N ILE A 71 -14.35 3.88 -5.05
CA ILE A 71 -15.30 4.61 -5.90
C ILE A 71 -15.53 3.92 -7.25
N ASN A 72 -14.50 3.27 -7.80
CA ASN A 72 -14.64 2.49 -9.02
C ASN A 72 -15.54 1.27 -8.80
N LYS A 73 -15.35 0.54 -7.70
CA LYS A 73 -16.23 -0.58 -7.35
C LYS A 73 -17.68 -0.13 -7.10
N VAL A 74 -17.88 1.04 -6.50
CA VAL A 74 -19.23 1.63 -6.34
C VAL A 74 -19.82 1.97 -7.71
N ALA A 75 -19.04 2.60 -8.59
CA ALA A 75 -19.47 2.93 -9.94
C ALA A 75 -19.90 1.69 -10.72
N ASP A 76 -19.11 0.62 -10.66
CA ASP A 76 -19.39 -0.65 -11.35
C ASP A 76 -20.63 -1.36 -10.80
N CYS A 77 -20.90 -1.26 -9.49
CA CYS A 77 -22.12 -1.82 -8.89
C CYS A 77 -23.38 -1.09 -9.35
N VAL A 78 -23.30 0.25 -9.42
CA VAL A 78 -24.43 1.11 -9.81
C VAL A 78 -24.66 1.04 -11.32
N SER A 79 -23.59 1.00 -12.10
CA SER A 79 -23.64 0.99 -13.55
C SER A 79 -22.56 0.10 -14.15
N TYR A 80 -22.98 -0.82 -14.99
CA TYR A 80 -22.09 -1.69 -15.74
C TYR A 80 -22.21 -1.38 -17.24
N ALA A 81 -21.07 -1.15 -17.89
CA ALA A 81 -20.99 -0.84 -19.33
C ALA A 81 -21.89 0.34 -19.78
N GLY A 82 -22.03 1.37 -18.94
CA GLY A 82 -22.83 2.56 -19.24
C GLY A 82 -24.34 2.39 -19.09
N ARG A 83 -24.80 1.25 -18.55
CA ARG A 83 -26.19 1.02 -18.18
C ARG A 83 -26.35 0.91 -16.67
N LEU A 84 -27.47 1.39 -16.15
CA LEU A 84 -27.83 1.28 -14.74
C LEU A 84 -28.13 -0.17 -14.38
N ASN A 85 -27.80 -0.55 -13.15
CA ASN A 85 -28.15 -1.86 -12.61
C ASN A 85 -29.68 -2.01 -12.54
N THR A 86 -30.19 -3.13 -13.04
CA THR A 86 -31.63 -3.43 -13.10
C THR A 86 -32.26 -3.62 -11.72
N ASN A 87 -31.46 -3.98 -10.71
CA ASN A 87 -31.91 -4.04 -9.32
C ASN A 87 -32.13 -2.64 -8.72
N LEU A 88 -31.40 -1.64 -9.23
CA LEU A 88 -31.47 -0.24 -8.80
C LEU A 88 -32.65 0.47 -9.46
N ILE A 89 -32.89 0.24 -10.75
CA ILE A 89 -33.99 0.84 -11.50
C ILE A 89 -34.76 -0.24 -12.27
N SER A 90 -36.06 -0.32 -12.02
CA SER A 90 -36.95 -1.25 -12.71
C SER A 90 -38.17 -0.49 -13.23
N GLY A 91 -38.42 -0.56 -14.53
CA GLY A 91 -39.53 0.16 -15.17
C GLY A 91 -39.48 1.68 -15.00
N GLY A 92 -38.27 2.28 -14.98
CA GLY A 92 -38.06 3.72 -14.85
C GLY A 92 -38.26 4.28 -13.43
N LYS A 93 -38.42 3.41 -12.42
CA LYS A 93 -38.54 3.82 -11.00
C LYS A 93 -37.38 3.27 -10.18
N PHE A 94 -36.81 4.12 -9.33
CA PHE A 94 -35.77 3.72 -8.40
C PHE A 94 -36.32 2.80 -7.32
N ASN A 95 -35.62 1.69 -7.10
CA ASN A 95 -35.96 0.73 -6.08
C ASN A 95 -35.45 1.20 -4.70
N GLN A 96 -36.36 1.61 -3.81
CA GLN A 96 -35.97 2.04 -2.47
C GLN A 96 -35.36 0.91 -1.63
N THR A 97 -35.76 -0.34 -1.88
CA THR A 97 -35.19 -1.51 -1.20
C THR A 97 -33.70 -1.63 -1.50
N PHE A 98 -33.28 -1.38 -2.75
CA PHE A 98 -31.87 -1.35 -3.13
C PHE A 98 -31.08 -0.30 -2.33
N SER A 99 -31.65 0.90 -2.13
CA SER A 99 -30.99 1.93 -1.31
C SER A 99 -30.81 1.50 0.14
N SER A 100 -31.81 0.85 0.72
CA SER A 100 -31.72 0.37 2.11
C SER A 100 -30.72 -0.78 2.30
N ASN A 101 -30.54 -1.63 1.27
CA ASN A 101 -29.64 -2.78 1.29
C ASN A 101 -28.39 -2.60 0.41
N PHE A 102 -28.00 -1.36 0.12
CA PHE A 102 -26.94 -1.05 -0.85
C PHE A 102 -25.63 -1.81 -0.56
N LEU A 103 -25.24 -1.90 0.72
CA LEU A 103 -24.04 -2.63 1.13
C LEU A 103 -24.13 -4.14 0.83
N GLY A 104 -25.30 -4.74 1.01
CA GLY A 104 -25.54 -6.15 0.70
C GLY A 104 -25.53 -6.40 -0.80
N GLU A 105 -26.28 -5.60 -1.56
CA GLU A 105 -26.39 -5.72 -3.02
C GLU A 105 -25.03 -5.56 -3.74
N CYS A 106 -24.21 -4.62 -3.27
CA CYS A 106 -22.88 -4.38 -3.82
C CYS A 106 -21.75 -5.16 -3.14
N HIS A 107 -22.07 -6.05 -2.20
CA HIS A 107 -21.11 -6.84 -1.43
C HIS A 107 -19.98 -5.99 -0.81
N PHE A 108 -20.37 -4.91 -0.15
CA PHE A 108 -19.48 -4.05 0.63
C PHE A 108 -19.48 -4.44 2.10
N ILE A 109 -18.29 -4.45 2.70
CA ILE A 109 -18.10 -4.70 4.13
C ILE A 109 -17.40 -3.47 4.71
N PHE A 110 -18.16 -2.60 5.38
CA PHE A 110 -17.61 -1.38 6.01
C PHE A 110 -17.24 -1.59 7.48
N GLY A 111 -17.85 -2.57 8.13
CA GLY A 111 -17.55 -2.96 9.51
C GLY A 111 -16.51 -4.08 9.57
N SER A 112 -15.57 -3.97 10.50
CA SER A 112 -14.69 -5.07 10.90
C SER A 112 -14.42 -4.95 12.40
N SER A 113 -14.23 -6.08 13.08
CA SER A 113 -13.92 -6.14 14.52
C SER A 113 -12.64 -5.40 14.90
N GLU A 114 -11.79 -5.08 13.93
CA GLU A 114 -10.56 -4.32 14.13
C GLU A 114 -10.77 -2.80 14.31
N TRP A 115 -11.98 -2.29 14.06
CA TRP A 115 -12.27 -0.87 14.05
C TRP A 115 -13.49 -0.54 14.92
N GLU A 116 -13.33 0.41 15.83
CA GLU A 116 -14.43 0.89 16.69
C GLU A 116 -15.46 1.71 15.90
N GLU A 117 -15.04 2.35 14.81
CA GLU A 117 -15.90 3.14 13.92
C GLU A 117 -15.73 2.71 12.46
N GLU A 118 -16.82 2.77 11.68
CA GLU A 118 -16.76 2.52 10.25
C GLU A 118 -15.82 3.50 9.56
N GLN A 119 -14.90 2.99 8.74
CA GLN A 119 -13.83 3.76 8.12
C GLN A 119 -14.17 4.27 6.72
N TYR A 120 -15.34 3.91 6.20
CA TYR A 120 -15.77 4.23 4.84
C TYR A 120 -17.09 4.99 4.87
N TYR A 121 -17.24 5.85 3.87
CA TYR A 121 -18.51 6.51 3.58
C TYR A 121 -18.64 6.69 2.07
N THR A 122 -19.84 6.50 1.55
CA THR A 122 -20.16 6.78 0.15
C THR A 122 -21.51 7.47 0.03
N GLU A 123 -21.59 8.37 -0.94
CA GLU A 123 -22.79 9.09 -1.32
C GLU A 123 -22.91 9.05 -2.85
N ILE A 124 -24.07 8.64 -3.35
CA ILE A 124 -24.34 8.45 -4.77
C ILE A 124 -25.59 9.26 -5.09
N ASN A 125 -25.45 10.27 -5.93
CA ASN A 125 -26.53 11.16 -6.32
C ASN A 125 -26.80 11.04 -7.82
N PHE A 126 -28.06 10.81 -8.17
CA PHE A 126 -28.53 10.65 -9.55
C PHE A 126 -29.27 11.91 -9.98
N TYR A 127 -28.85 12.49 -11.09
CA TYR A 127 -29.43 13.70 -11.66
C TYR A 127 -29.94 13.43 -13.07
N LYS A 128 -30.97 14.16 -13.47
CA LYS A 128 -31.34 14.23 -14.89
C LYS A 128 -30.44 15.23 -15.60
N PRO A 129 -30.15 15.04 -16.90
CA PRO A 129 -29.40 16.02 -17.69
C PRO A 129 -30.03 17.42 -17.67
N GLU A 130 -31.36 17.50 -17.57
CA GLU A 130 -32.07 18.79 -17.53
C GLU A 130 -31.94 19.52 -16.19
N ASP A 131 -31.70 18.82 -15.08
CA ASP A 131 -31.57 19.40 -13.73
C ASP A 131 -30.39 18.79 -12.98
N SER A 132 -29.25 19.51 -12.98
CA SER A 132 -28.03 19.10 -12.29
C SER A 132 -27.99 19.51 -10.81
N ASN A 133 -28.98 20.31 -10.35
CA ASN A 133 -28.98 20.87 -9.00
C ASN A 133 -29.76 19.98 -8.04
N ASN A 134 -30.87 19.38 -8.50
CA ASN A 134 -31.71 18.53 -7.66
C ASN A 134 -31.50 17.05 -8.01
N PRO A 135 -30.97 16.23 -7.08
CA PRO A 135 -30.88 14.80 -7.30
C PRO A 135 -32.29 14.19 -7.32
N VAL A 136 -32.57 13.37 -8.33
CA VAL A 136 -33.80 12.58 -8.43
C VAL A 136 -33.78 11.41 -7.45
N PHE A 137 -32.58 10.93 -7.13
CA PHE A 137 -32.37 9.85 -6.17
C PHE A 137 -31.00 10.00 -5.51
N SER A 138 -30.90 9.58 -4.25
CA SER A 138 -29.67 9.64 -3.47
C SER A 138 -29.54 8.38 -2.63
N ILE A 139 -28.35 7.78 -2.64
CA ILE A 139 -27.98 6.65 -1.78
C ILE A 139 -26.83 7.10 -0.90
N ASN A 140 -26.93 6.85 0.41
CA ASN A 140 -25.84 7.06 1.35
C ASN A 140 -25.56 5.76 2.12
N ALA A 141 -24.29 5.46 2.34
CA ALA A 141 -23.89 4.28 3.12
C ALA A 141 -22.59 4.53 3.89
N GLY A 142 -22.51 3.94 5.08
CA GLY A 142 -21.39 4.12 6.00
C GLY A 142 -21.55 5.32 6.94
N ASN A 143 -20.44 5.75 7.54
CA ASN A 143 -20.45 6.80 8.56
C ASN A 143 -20.49 8.21 7.94
N ASN A 144 -21.67 8.82 7.97
CA ASN A 144 -21.96 10.14 7.41
C ASN A 144 -21.15 11.30 8.01
N LYS A 145 -20.50 11.11 9.16
CA LYS A 145 -19.63 12.13 9.76
C LYS A 145 -18.44 12.43 8.86
N TRP A 146 -17.98 11.45 8.07
CA TRP A 146 -16.81 11.59 7.22
C TRP A 146 -17.02 12.53 6.04
N GLY A 147 -18.22 12.56 5.46
CA GLY A 147 -18.54 13.45 4.34
C GLY A 147 -18.32 14.94 4.65
N ARG A 148 -18.50 15.35 5.92
CA ARG A 148 -18.32 16.75 6.36
C ARG A 148 -16.87 17.23 6.28
N TYR A 149 -15.89 16.33 6.25
CA TYR A 149 -14.48 16.70 6.20
C TYR A 149 -13.95 16.91 4.77
N CYS A 150 -14.70 16.48 3.74
CA CYS A 150 -14.26 16.61 2.35
C CYS A 150 -14.03 18.06 1.87
N PRO A 151 -14.88 19.05 2.20
CA PRO A 151 -14.63 20.44 1.79
C PRO A 151 -13.42 21.09 2.48
N ILE A 152 -12.97 20.53 3.61
CA ILE A 152 -11.82 21.04 4.38
C ILE A 152 -10.51 20.59 3.73
N GLN A 153 -10.48 19.37 3.17
CA GLN A 153 -9.33 18.82 2.47
C GLN A 153 -8.97 19.59 1.19
N GLU A 154 -9.95 20.11 0.44
CA GLU A 154 -9.70 20.92 -0.76
C GLU A 154 -8.90 22.21 -0.45
N LYS A 155 -8.84 22.62 0.83
CA LYS A 155 -8.14 23.84 1.27
C LYS A 155 -6.78 23.56 1.90
N LYS A 156 -6.53 22.36 2.42
CA LYS A 156 -5.27 21.96 3.05
C LYS A 156 -5.05 20.44 2.94
N GLU A 157 -3.91 20.05 2.37
CA GLU A 157 -3.42 18.67 2.42
C GLU A 157 -2.86 18.37 3.82
N GLU A 158 -3.74 18.09 4.78
CA GLU A 158 -3.32 17.59 6.09
C GLU A 158 -3.34 16.06 6.09
N GLU A 159 -2.19 15.45 6.43
CA GLU A 159 -2.00 14.00 6.50
C GLU A 159 -3.02 13.29 7.43
N LYS A 160 -3.61 14.01 8.38
CA LYS A 160 -4.55 13.47 9.38
C LYS A 160 -6.03 13.54 8.95
N LEU A 161 -6.35 14.13 7.80
CA LEU A 161 -7.73 14.22 7.33
C LEU A 161 -8.15 12.97 6.55
N THR A 162 -9.46 12.73 6.47
CA THR A 162 -10.05 11.71 5.58
C THR A 162 -9.68 12.00 4.13
N LYS A 163 -9.50 10.98 3.30
CA LYS A 163 -9.31 11.15 1.86
C LYS A 163 -10.65 11.02 1.15
N CYS A 164 -11.01 12.05 0.39
CA CYS A 164 -12.24 12.09 -0.38
C CYS A 164 -11.96 12.04 -1.87
N VAL A 165 -12.65 11.17 -2.58
CA VAL A 165 -12.57 11.03 -4.04
C VAL A 165 -13.97 11.24 -4.60
N ARG A 166 -14.07 12.02 -5.68
CA ARG A 166 -15.32 12.24 -6.41
C ARG A 166 -15.21 11.67 -7.81
N LYS A 167 -16.28 11.08 -8.30
CA LYS A 167 -16.39 10.57 -9.68
C LYS A 167 -17.76 10.92 -10.23
N SER A 168 -17.80 11.35 -11.47
CA SER A 168 -19.05 11.61 -12.17
C SER A 168 -19.05 10.97 -13.54
N PHE A 169 -20.16 10.34 -13.92
CA PHE A 169 -20.31 9.71 -15.23
C PHE A 169 -21.78 9.65 -15.64
N TYR A 170 -22.01 9.34 -16.92
CA TYR A 170 -23.34 9.16 -17.48
C TYR A 170 -23.71 7.68 -17.54
N SER A 171 -24.99 7.39 -17.35
CA SER A 171 -25.54 6.05 -17.51
C SER A 171 -26.96 6.10 -18.05
N LEU A 172 -27.38 5.03 -18.70
CA LEU A 172 -28.73 4.86 -19.26
C LEU A 172 -29.51 3.82 -18.47
N ASP A 173 -30.81 4.04 -18.26
CA ASP A 173 -31.70 2.98 -17.77
C ASP A 173 -32.17 2.05 -18.91
N GLU A 174 -33.02 1.06 -18.57
CA GLU A 174 -33.62 0.14 -19.54
C GLU A 174 -34.53 0.82 -20.57
N LEU A 175 -35.06 2.01 -20.25
CA LEU A 175 -35.94 2.81 -21.10
C LEU A 175 -35.16 3.85 -21.92
N ASN A 176 -33.82 3.83 -21.87
CA ASN A 176 -32.90 4.82 -22.46
C ASN A 176 -33.02 6.25 -21.89
N ASN A 177 -33.56 6.40 -20.68
CA ASN A 177 -33.44 7.66 -19.94
C ASN A 177 -31.99 7.82 -19.47
N GLN A 178 -31.44 9.02 -19.66
CA GLN A 178 -30.08 9.34 -19.27
C GLN A 178 -30.02 9.91 -17.86
N TYR A 179 -28.98 9.53 -17.12
CA TYR A 179 -28.70 10.02 -15.78
C TYR A 179 -27.24 10.44 -15.65
N ILE A 180 -27.00 11.54 -14.93
CA ILE A 180 -25.68 11.93 -14.43
C ILE A 180 -25.56 11.39 -13.02
N ILE A 181 -24.56 10.55 -12.79
CA ILE A 181 -24.32 9.93 -11.49
C ILE A 181 -23.09 10.61 -10.90
N LYS A 182 -23.23 11.21 -9.73
CA LYS A 182 -22.14 11.79 -8.95
C LYS A 182 -21.93 10.93 -7.72
N ILE A 183 -20.72 10.40 -7.57
CA ILE A 183 -20.32 9.56 -6.45
C ILE A 183 -19.27 10.31 -5.65
N LEU A 184 -19.44 10.32 -4.33
CA LEU A 184 -18.45 10.72 -3.36
C LEU A 184 -18.07 9.47 -2.56
N ALA A 185 -16.78 9.15 -2.52
CA ALA A 185 -16.23 8.08 -1.71
C ALA A 185 -15.24 8.67 -0.71
N VAL A 186 -15.29 8.22 0.55
CA VAL A 186 -14.47 8.74 1.64
C VAL A 186 -13.84 7.60 2.41
N VAL A 187 -12.53 7.73 2.67
CA VAL A 187 -11.74 6.77 3.47
C VAL A 187 -11.11 7.50 4.65
N ALA A 188 -11.44 7.05 5.86
CA ALA A 188 -11.09 7.70 7.13
C ALA A 188 -9.95 7.01 7.91
N LYS A 189 -9.21 6.08 7.28
CA LYS A 189 -8.14 5.26 7.89
C LYS A 189 -6.88 6.04 8.31
N THR A 190 -7.02 7.03 9.19
CA THR A 190 -5.94 7.96 9.57
C THR A 190 -4.85 7.34 10.45
N LYS A 191 -5.18 6.27 11.20
CA LYS A 191 -4.26 5.68 12.20
C LYS A 191 -3.45 4.48 11.70
N LYS A 192 -4.00 3.64 10.81
CA LYS A 192 -3.29 2.49 10.21
C LYS A 192 -3.15 2.70 8.69
N ASN A 193 -2.44 3.74 8.29
CA ASN A 193 -1.88 3.76 6.95
C ASN A 193 -0.77 2.71 6.87
N ALA A 194 -0.63 2.06 5.72
CA ALA A 194 0.31 0.96 5.53
C ALA A 194 1.71 1.37 6.01
N LYS A 195 2.08 0.86 7.19
CA LYS A 195 3.46 0.75 7.63
C LYS A 195 3.90 -0.62 7.13
N MET A 196 4.74 -0.64 6.11
CA MET A 196 5.48 -1.85 5.75
C MET A 196 6.54 -2.13 6.81
#